data_AF-A0A6B3BQD2-F1
#
_entry.id   AF-A0A6B3BQD2-F1
#
_cell.length_a   1.000
_cell.length_b   1.000
_cell.length_c   1.000
_cell.angle_alpha   90.00
_cell.angle_beta   90.00
_cell.angle_gamma   90.00
#
_symmetry.space_group_name_H-M   'P 1'
#
loop_
_entity.id
_entity.type
_entity.pdbx_description
1 polymer ?
#
loop_
_entity_poly.entity_id
_entity_poly.type
_entity_poly.pdbx_seq_one_letter_code
_entity_poly.pdbx_strand_id
1 'polypeptide(L)'
;MAEISGRRLTLATALSVVAASAVMGLAISAPAHAACTAALDTPGCGSTGTSSPTPSPTASDVKPTDSAALPSSGPTITAAPSPSTLTAVSGAPTVKGVFTLGNGSPLAGATVTLTPVDEVPADGSTITPTTVGTATTASDGSWSFTLPSTLPSTLQTYADNNGGVLSLEASFYGQAADGTLLTGTDYVDAGVATGSATTEGSVAARAETSDTVAIHPDVDGTLVTPADSTLVDSADTTDNADSTDGTDSSPTTSGNTWQSADGASTTGFSPDVVDGVDYSAVTPKLGGGCVPSKHVIKQHDYYTTIGEAHAYYDTTAAFEYNNTLSSTWGVATSVDGKDWSITSKISRKNTTGHAVGFANQGPRWAKRFQIPVKYQDIDHQYACPEGKVTHSYSIVPVGYDIPAGGAVARYGADVSSKDGLDAYRKSNPAYRAVLGKKQYVTITSGNSVTYGIAAKVFGVSISLDTEYGASHFQKITAGSGGEEHDIWGAKGKISGHPGVIYSY
;
A
#
# COMPACT_ATOMS: atom_id res chain seq x y z
N MET A 1 -3.64 10.67 -63.99
CA MET A 1 -4.05 9.46 -64.76
C MET A 1 -2.99 8.40 -64.48
N ALA A 2 -3.20 7.33 -63.73
CA ALA A 2 -4.41 6.55 -63.49
C ALA A 2 -4.54 6.12 -62.00
N GLU A 3 -5.79 6.08 -61.53
CA GLU A 3 -6.27 5.47 -60.28
C GLU A 3 -6.34 3.93 -60.40
N ILE A 4 -5.99 3.20 -59.34
CA ILE A 4 -6.56 1.88 -58.98
C ILE A 4 -6.52 1.81 -57.44
N SER A 5 -7.60 2.19 -56.76
CA SER A 5 -8.71 1.35 -56.28
C SER A 5 -8.35 0.46 -55.08
N GLY A 6 -8.90 0.85 -53.92
CA GLY A 6 -8.75 0.16 -52.65
C GLY A 6 -9.65 -1.06 -52.49
N ARG A 7 -9.26 -1.94 -51.56
CA ARG A 7 -10.12 -2.99 -51.01
C ARG A 7 -10.19 -2.82 -49.50
N ARG A 8 -11.36 -2.40 -49.03
CA ARG A 8 -11.82 -2.60 -47.65
C ARG A 8 -12.27 -4.05 -47.51
N LEU A 9 -11.80 -4.75 -46.49
CA LEU A 9 -12.35 -6.03 -46.05
C LEU A 9 -13.19 -5.77 -44.80
N THR A 10 -14.51 -5.71 -44.97
CA THR A 10 -15.50 -5.83 -43.90
C THR A 10 -15.88 -7.30 -43.79
N LEU A 11 -15.78 -7.89 -42.60
CA LEU A 11 -16.45 -9.16 -42.31
C LEU A 11 -17.21 -9.01 -40.99
N ALA A 12 -18.53 -9.05 -41.09
CA ALA A 12 -19.47 -9.16 -39.99
C ALA A 12 -20.41 -10.32 -40.28
N THR A 13 -20.85 -10.96 -39.18
CA THR A 13 -22.07 -11.79 -38.99
C THR A 13 -22.07 -13.27 -39.42
N ALA A 14 -22.18 -14.17 -38.43
CA ALA A 14 -23.36 -15.04 -38.12
C ALA A 14 -22.96 -16.04 -36.99
N LEU A 15 -23.52 -16.03 -35.77
CA LEU A 15 -24.86 -16.43 -35.26
C LEU A 15 -25.07 -17.96 -35.05
N SER A 16 -24.98 -18.36 -33.76
CA SER A 16 -25.85 -19.27 -32.97
C SER A 16 -26.15 -20.75 -33.32
N VAL A 17 -26.05 -21.65 -32.32
CA VAL A 17 -27.16 -22.39 -31.62
C VAL A 17 -26.69 -23.74 -30.97
N VAL A 18 -26.81 -23.79 -29.63
CA VAL A 18 -27.36 -24.80 -28.66
C VAL A 18 -27.16 -26.33 -28.82
N ALA A 19 -26.77 -26.97 -27.69
CA ALA A 19 -27.27 -28.22 -27.05
C ALA A 19 -26.11 -29.18 -26.68
N ALA A 20 -26.12 -30.01 -25.63
CA ALA A 20 -26.83 -30.16 -24.36
C ALA A 20 -26.14 -31.36 -23.63
N SER A 21 -26.27 -31.41 -22.31
CA SER A 21 -26.25 -32.64 -21.47
C SER A 21 -24.93 -33.40 -21.24
N ALA A 22 -24.48 -33.42 -19.98
CA ALA A 22 -24.23 -34.68 -19.25
C ALA A 22 -24.17 -34.42 -17.73
N VAL A 23 -25.24 -34.84 -17.05
CA VAL A 23 -25.30 -35.11 -15.62
C VAL A 23 -24.54 -36.41 -15.35
N MET A 24 -23.59 -36.42 -14.43
CA MET A 24 -23.15 -37.64 -13.76
C MET A 24 -22.91 -37.33 -12.28
N GLY A 25 -23.82 -37.82 -11.45
CA GLY A 25 -23.60 -37.93 -10.02
C GLY A 25 -22.60 -39.03 -9.72
N LEU A 26 -21.81 -38.85 -8.67
CA LEU A 26 -21.15 -39.97 -8.00
C LEU A 26 -21.35 -39.84 -6.50
N ALA A 27 -21.75 -40.99 -5.95
CA ALA A 27 -22.28 -41.16 -4.62
C ALA A 27 -21.20 -41.26 -3.55
N ILE A 28 -21.68 -40.96 -2.34
CA ILE A 28 -21.13 -41.17 -1.00
C ILE A 28 -20.52 -42.57 -0.83
N SER A 29 -19.35 -42.66 -0.21
CA SER A 29 -19.03 -43.78 0.68
C SER A 29 -17.97 -43.36 1.72
N ALA A 30 -18.36 -43.46 2.98
CA ALA A 30 -17.44 -43.54 4.12
C ALA A 30 -17.15 -45.01 4.41
N PRO A 31 -16.03 -45.33 5.07
CA PRO A 31 -15.97 -46.51 5.91
C PRO A 31 -15.76 -46.12 7.37
N ALA A 32 -16.65 -46.68 8.20
CA ALA A 32 -16.46 -46.83 9.63
C ALA A 32 -15.81 -48.19 9.94
N HIS A 33 -15.16 -48.23 11.10
CA HIS A 33 -14.83 -49.39 11.94
C HIS A 33 -13.62 -50.26 11.59
N ALA A 34 -12.64 -50.26 12.51
CA ALA A 34 -12.35 -51.45 13.31
C ALA A 34 -11.78 -51.05 14.68
N ALA A 35 -12.37 -51.63 15.72
CA ALA A 35 -11.93 -51.59 17.10
C ALA A 35 -11.03 -52.80 17.43
N CYS A 36 -10.11 -52.62 18.37
CA CYS A 36 -9.54 -53.65 19.27
C CYS A 36 -9.15 -52.89 20.54
N THR A 37 -9.90 -52.87 21.65
CA THR A 37 -10.13 -53.87 22.73
C THR A 37 -8.90 -54.48 23.39
N ALA A 38 -8.92 -54.33 24.73
CA ALA A 38 -8.34 -55.10 25.83
C ALA A 38 -7.04 -54.56 26.46
N ALA A 39 -6.82 -54.55 27.78
CA ALA A 39 -7.58 -54.49 29.05
C ALA A 39 -6.59 -54.87 30.19
N LEU A 40 -6.98 -54.57 31.45
CA LEU A 40 -6.42 -55.02 32.76
C LEU A 40 -5.25 -54.17 33.31
N ASP A 41 -5.18 -53.68 34.56
CA ASP A 41 -5.95 -53.91 35.79
C ASP A 41 -5.81 -52.74 36.81
N THR A 42 -6.88 -52.55 37.59
CA THR A 42 -7.18 -51.69 38.79
C THR A 42 -6.37 -52.06 40.07
N PRO A 43 -6.59 -51.50 41.32
CA PRO A 43 -7.37 -50.32 41.80
C PRO A 43 -6.71 -49.44 42.91
N GLY A 44 -7.29 -48.27 43.19
CA GLY A 44 -7.07 -47.52 44.43
C GLY A 44 -8.07 -46.38 44.66
N CYS A 45 -9.04 -46.61 45.55
CA CYS A 45 -10.21 -45.79 45.88
C CYS A 45 -9.93 -44.36 46.39
N GLY A 46 -10.88 -43.45 46.14
CA GLY A 46 -11.00 -42.18 46.87
C GLY A 46 -12.05 -41.23 46.30
N SER A 47 -13.33 -41.53 46.49
CA SER A 47 -14.46 -40.65 46.17
C SER A 47 -14.55 -39.46 47.13
N THR A 48 -14.73 -38.24 46.60
CA THR A 48 -15.69 -37.27 47.17
C THR A 48 -16.30 -36.46 46.03
N GLY A 49 -17.63 -36.49 45.93
CA GLY A 49 -18.38 -35.79 44.91
C GLY A 49 -18.57 -34.31 45.23
N THR A 50 -18.69 -33.50 44.18
CA THR A 50 -19.55 -32.31 44.15
C THR A 50 -19.89 -32.06 42.68
N SER A 51 -21.18 -32.16 42.38
CA SER A 51 -21.78 -31.85 41.09
C SER A 51 -21.69 -30.34 40.82
N SER A 52 -20.90 -29.94 39.84
CA SER A 52 -20.90 -28.57 39.32
C SER A 52 -21.86 -28.49 38.12
N PRO A 53 -22.86 -27.60 38.13
CA PRO A 53 -23.79 -27.46 37.01
C PRO A 53 -23.12 -26.75 35.83
N THR A 54 -23.30 -27.33 34.65
CA THR A 54 -23.06 -26.68 33.36
C THR A 54 -24.05 -25.52 33.16
N PRO A 55 -23.63 -24.26 32.94
CA PRO A 55 -24.55 -23.24 32.47
C PRO A 55 -24.70 -23.35 30.94
N SER A 56 -25.93 -23.58 30.52
CA SER A 56 -26.42 -23.37 29.15
C SER A 56 -26.53 -21.86 28.87
N PRO A 57 -26.29 -21.38 27.65
CA PRO A 57 -26.25 -19.96 27.34
C PRO A 57 -27.68 -19.41 27.24
N THR A 58 -28.07 -18.52 28.15
CA THR A 58 -29.23 -17.63 27.98
C THR A 58 -28.78 -16.20 27.81
N ALA A 59 -29.12 -15.65 26.66
CA ALA A 59 -29.03 -14.24 26.33
C ALA A 59 -29.74 -13.36 27.36
N SER A 60 -29.06 -12.31 27.79
CA SER A 60 -29.59 -10.94 27.92
C SER A 60 -28.40 -10.02 28.14
N ASP A 61 -28.02 -9.30 27.10
CA ASP A 61 -27.16 -8.13 27.15
C ASP A 61 -27.70 -7.15 28.20
N VAL A 62 -27.02 -7.05 29.34
CA VAL A 62 -27.14 -5.90 30.24
C VAL A 62 -25.83 -5.13 30.13
N LYS A 63 -25.83 -4.18 29.20
CA LYS A 63 -24.85 -3.10 29.09
C LYS A 63 -24.69 -2.42 30.47
N PRO A 64 -23.48 -2.21 30.99
CA PRO A 64 -23.29 -1.34 32.13
C PRO A 64 -23.82 0.06 31.78
N THR A 65 -24.80 0.55 32.52
CA THR A 65 -25.35 1.89 32.34
C THR A 65 -24.38 2.91 32.94
N ASP A 66 -23.43 3.37 32.14
CA ASP A 66 -22.71 4.61 32.39
C ASP A 66 -23.69 5.78 32.29
N SER A 67 -24.17 6.24 33.46
CA SER A 67 -25.10 7.37 33.58
C SER A 67 -24.40 8.72 33.64
N ALA A 68 -23.19 8.84 33.07
CA ALA A 68 -22.61 10.14 32.77
C ALA A 68 -23.09 10.54 31.37
N ALA A 69 -23.91 11.60 31.29
CA ALA A 69 -24.24 12.21 30.02
C ALA A 69 -22.93 12.58 29.29
N LEU A 70 -22.71 11.98 28.12
CA LEU A 70 -21.67 12.40 27.20
C LEU A 70 -21.84 13.90 26.96
N PRO A 71 -20.80 14.74 27.15
CA PRO A 71 -20.91 16.16 26.87
C PRO A 71 -21.33 16.35 25.40
N SER A 72 -22.52 16.90 25.18
CA SER A 72 -23.18 17.00 23.86
C SER A 72 -22.59 18.08 22.93
N SER A 73 -21.35 18.47 23.17
CA SER A 73 -20.57 19.30 22.26
C SER A 73 -19.10 19.04 22.58
N GLY A 74 -18.54 18.02 21.94
CA GLY A 74 -17.09 17.98 21.78
C GLY A 74 -16.63 19.29 21.14
N PRO A 75 -15.41 19.76 21.44
CA PRO A 75 -14.89 20.98 20.82
C PRO A 75 -15.04 20.87 19.30
N THR A 76 -15.58 21.92 18.67
CA THR A 76 -15.60 22.06 17.23
C THR A 76 -14.18 21.80 16.72
N ILE A 77 -14.03 20.80 15.85
CA ILE A 77 -12.77 20.50 15.18
C ILE A 77 -12.42 21.75 14.39
N THR A 78 -11.53 22.56 14.94
CA THR A 78 -10.99 23.73 14.27
C THR A 78 -9.69 23.24 13.66
N ALA A 79 -9.64 23.17 12.33
CA ALA A 79 -8.41 22.83 11.61
C ALA A 79 -7.25 23.66 12.16
N ALA A 80 -6.09 23.03 12.34
CA ALA A 80 -4.90 23.77 12.74
C ALA A 80 -4.64 24.91 11.74
N PRO A 81 -4.08 26.05 12.20
CA PRO A 81 -3.62 27.08 11.28
C PRO A 81 -2.68 26.43 10.25
N SER A 82 -2.93 26.74 8.98
CA SER A 82 -2.11 26.27 7.85
C SER A 82 -0.63 26.52 8.16
N PRO A 83 0.27 25.54 7.93
CA PRO A 83 1.68 25.70 8.27
C PRO A 83 2.26 26.92 7.57
N SER A 84 3.26 27.50 8.24
CA SER A 84 4.16 28.55 7.76
C SER A 84 4.47 28.45 6.27
N THR A 85 4.54 29.61 5.61
CA THR A 85 4.95 29.82 4.21
C THR A 85 5.78 28.67 3.65
N LEU A 86 5.17 27.84 2.80
CA LEU A 86 5.88 26.80 2.08
C LEU A 86 7.06 27.41 1.34
N THR A 87 8.24 26.82 1.48
CA THR A 87 9.40 27.21 0.67
C THR A 87 9.04 26.98 -0.78
N ALA A 88 8.95 28.05 -1.57
CA ALA A 88 8.58 27.95 -2.96
C ALA A 88 9.55 26.99 -3.68
N VAL A 89 9.02 25.96 -4.33
CA VAL A 89 9.83 25.11 -5.20
C VAL A 89 10.18 25.92 -6.44
N SER A 90 11.47 26.01 -6.76
CA SER A 90 11.97 26.77 -7.92
C SER A 90 12.72 25.86 -8.88
N GLY A 91 12.74 26.24 -10.15
CA GLY A 91 13.38 25.48 -11.21
C GLY A 91 12.58 24.25 -11.67
N ALA A 92 13.05 23.65 -12.76
CA ALA A 92 12.44 22.48 -13.34
C ALA A 92 12.53 21.26 -12.39
N PRO A 93 11.44 20.50 -12.20
CA PRO A 93 11.48 19.27 -11.40
C PRO A 93 12.48 18.28 -12.00
N THR A 94 13.24 17.60 -11.15
CA THR A 94 14.17 16.55 -11.57
C THR A 94 13.86 15.28 -10.79
N VAL A 95 13.72 14.18 -11.50
CA VAL A 95 13.59 12.82 -10.95
C VAL A 95 14.88 12.05 -11.20
N LYS A 96 15.16 11.07 -10.35
CA LYS A 96 16.43 10.34 -10.32
C LYS A 96 16.24 8.97 -9.69
N GLY A 97 17.05 8.00 -10.11
CA GLY A 97 17.05 6.64 -9.57
C GLY A 97 18.35 5.93 -9.91
N VAL A 98 18.45 4.67 -9.53
CA VAL A 98 19.59 3.79 -9.86
C VAL A 98 19.06 2.46 -10.38
N PHE A 99 19.55 2.03 -11.54
CA PHE A 99 19.33 0.67 -12.04
C PHE A 99 20.56 -0.22 -11.82
N THR A 100 20.34 -1.42 -11.33
CA THR A 100 21.37 -2.46 -11.17
C THR A 100 21.00 -3.74 -11.91
N LEU A 101 21.98 -4.63 -12.10
CA LEU A 101 21.72 -6.04 -12.39
C LEU A 101 21.19 -6.74 -11.13
N GLY A 102 20.65 -7.95 -11.27
CA GLY A 102 20.15 -8.76 -10.14
C GLY A 102 21.18 -9.03 -9.04
N ASN A 103 22.47 -9.07 -9.38
CA ASN A 103 23.58 -9.20 -8.43
C ASN A 103 23.99 -7.88 -7.74
N GLY A 104 23.27 -6.78 -7.99
CA GLY A 104 23.54 -5.46 -7.42
C GLY A 104 24.60 -4.64 -8.15
N SER A 105 25.23 -5.16 -9.22
CA SER A 105 26.19 -4.39 -10.02
C SER A 105 25.48 -3.28 -10.82
N PRO A 106 26.10 -2.11 -11.01
CA PRO A 106 25.54 -1.05 -11.84
C PRO A 106 25.13 -1.47 -13.25
N LEU A 107 23.93 -1.09 -13.69
CA LEU A 107 23.52 -1.17 -15.09
C LEU A 107 23.91 0.12 -15.81
N ALA A 108 25.07 0.15 -16.47
CA ALA A 108 25.59 1.35 -17.13
C ALA A 108 25.17 1.48 -18.61
N GLY A 109 24.94 2.71 -19.06
CA GLY A 109 24.65 3.04 -20.47
C GLY A 109 23.24 2.70 -20.94
N ALA A 110 22.37 2.23 -20.05
CA ALA A 110 21.00 1.83 -20.35
C ALA A 110 20.10 3.04 -20.58
N THR A 111 19.20 2.96 -21.56
CA THR A 111 18.16 3.97 -21.78
C THR A 111 17.00 3.71 -20.82
N VAL A 112 16.71 4.68 -19.96
CA VAL A 112 15.55 4.72 -19.08
C VAL A 112 14.46 5.54 -19.76
N THR A 113 13.26 4.99 -19.89
CA THR A 113 12.10 5.67 -20.48
C THR A 113 11.14 6.09 -19.38
N LEU A 114 10.72 7.35 -19.36
CA LEU A 114 9.77 7.86 -18.39
C LEU A 114 8.38 7.96 -19.01
N THR A 115 7.37 7.38 -18.36
CA THR A 115 5.96 7.44 -18.77
C THR A 115 5.09 7.85 -17.57
N PRO A 116 3.95 8.52 -17.76
CA PRO A 116 3.06 8.85 -16.65
C PRO A 116 2.36 7.60 -16.13
N VAL A 117 2.25 7.47 -14.80
CA VAL A 117 1.51 6.37 -14.17
C VAL A 117 0.01 6.48 -14.45
N ASP A 118 -0.52 7.71 -14.47
CA ASP A 118 -1.97 7.99 -14.51
C ASP A 118 -2.59 7.97 -15.92
N GLU A 119 -1.84 7.61 -16.96
CA GLU A 119 -2.40 7.53 -18.31
C GLU A 119 -3.18 6.23 -18.59
N VAL A 120 -3.03 5.20 -17.75
CA VAL A 120 -3.64 3.89 -18.01
C VAL A 120 -5.16 3.96 -17.83
N PRO A 121 -5.96 3.73 -18.88
CA PRO A 121 -7.41 3.80 -18.76
C PRO A 121 -7.96 2.71 -17.84
N ALA A 122 -8.83 3.11 -16.92
CA ALA A 122 -9.50 2.19 -15.99
C ALA A 122 -10.51 1.22 -16.66
N ASP A 123 -10.78 1.40 -17.95
CA ASP A 123 -11.69 0.55 -18.73
C ASP A 123 -11.01 -0.71 -19.29
N GLY A 124 -9.72 -0.90 -19.03
CA GLY A 124 -8.92 -2.03 -19.49
C GLY A 124 -8.44 -1.90 -20.93
N SER A 125 -8.61 -0.74 -21.58
CA SER A 125 -8.08 -0.49 -22.92
C SER A 125 -6.56 -0.56 -22.94
N THR A 126 -6.01 -1.27 -23.93
CA THR A 126 -4.57 -1.32 -24.18
C THR A 126 -4.08 -0.02 -24.81
N ILE A 127 -3.02 0.53 -24.23
CA ILE A 127 -2.37 1.74 -24.73
C ILE A 127 -0.87 1.49 -24.96
N THR A 128 -0.29 2.24 -25.90
CA THR A 128 1.15 2.45 -25.94
C THR A 128 1.46 3.63 -25.02
N PRO A 129 2.31 3.46 -24.00
CA PRO A 129 2.60 4.52 -23.05
C PRO A 129 3.14 5.80 -23.71
N THR A 130 2.71 6.96 -23.25
CA THR A 130 3.25 8.24 -23.73
C THR A 130 4.60 8.51 -23.07
N THR A 131 5.66 8.59 -23.86
CA THR A 131 6.98 8.95 -23.34
C THR A 131 7.04 10.42 -22.94
N VAL A 132 7.30 10.69 -21.66
CA VAL A 132 7.60 12.02 -21.11
C VAL A 132 9.02 12.44 -21.48
N GLY A 133 9.96 11.48 -21.43
CA GLY A 133 11.34 11.68 -21.79
C GLY A 133 12.18 10.43 -21.58
N THR A 134 13.47 10.54 -21.87
CA THR A 134 14.43 9.46 -21.67
C THR A 134 15.69 9.97 -20.95
N ALA A 135 16.32 9.09 -20.20
CA ALA A 135 17.63 9.31 -19.58
C ALA A 135 18.55 8.13 -19.91
N THR A 136 19.86 8.30 -19.70
CA THR A 136 20.83 7.22 -19.83
C THR A 136 21.50 6.99 -18.48
N THR A 137 21.60 5.74 -18.05
CA THR A 137 22.30 5.41 -16.80
C THR A 137 23.80 5.68 -16.92
N ALA A 138 24.37 6.27 -15.88
CA ALA A 138 25.80 6.52 -15.74
C ALA A 138 26.56 5.22 -15.39
N SER A 139 27.88 5.31 -15.22
CA SER A 139 28.74 4.16 -14.90
C SER A 139 28.43 3.50 -13.56
N ASP A 140 27.81 4.24 -12.63
CA ASP A 140 27.35 3.76 -11.32
C ASP A 140 25.87 3.31 -11.35
N GLY A 141 25.23 3.28 -12.52
CA GLY A 141 23.84 2.88 -12.70
C GLY A 141 22.83 3.98 -12.41
N SER A 142 23.29 5.14 -11.92
CA SER A 142 22.42 6.27 -11.63
C SER A 142 21.88 6.91 -12.90
N TRP A 143 20.66 7.41 -12.85
CA TRP A 143 20.04 8.18 -13.92
C TRP A 143 19.31 9.39 -13.35
N SER A 144 19.15 10.41 -14.16
CA SER A 144 18.36 11.59 -13.80
C SER A 144 17.68 12.18 -15.02
N PHE A 145 16.46 12.66 -14.84
CA PHE A 145 15.71 13.37 -15.88
C PHE A 145 15.11 14.66 -15.32
N THR A 146 15.38 15.78 -15.99
CA THR A 146 14.77 17.07 -15.66
C THR A 146 13.57 17.30 -16.57
N LEU A 147 12.38 17.43 -15.97
CA LEU A 147 11.15 17.75 -16.68
C LEU A 147 11.27 19.11 -17.39
N PRO A 148 10.57 19.34 -18.51
CA PRO A 148 10.52 20.66 -19.12
C PRO A 148 9.87 21.67 -18.17
N SER A 149 10.28 22.94 -18.26
CA SER A 149 9.75 24.03 -17.43
C SER A 149 8.25 24.26 -17.62
N THR A 150 7.71 23.86 -18.78
CA THR A 150 6.28 23.87 -19.08
C THR A 150 5.89 22.45 -19.48
N LEU A 151 5.01 21.84 -18.70
CA LEU A 151 4.50 20.52 -19.01
C LEU A 151 3.43 20.59 -20.10
N PRO A 152 3.33 19.56 -20.95
CA PRO A 152 2.13 19.31 -21.74
C PRO A 152 0.88 19.32 -20.85
N SER A 153 -0.24 19.83 -21.36
CA SER A 153 -1.46 20.04 -20.58
C SER A 153 -1.96 18.78 -19.88
N THR A 154 -1.85 17.61 -20.54
CA THR A 154 -2.27 16.33 -19.95
C THR A 154 -1.43 15.96 -18.72
N LEU A 155 -0.10 16.15 -18.78
CA LEU A 155 0.79 15.88 -17.66
C LEU A 155 0.59 16.88 -16.52
N GLN A 156 0.31 18.15 -16.86
CA GLN A 156 -0.05 19.15 -15.86
C GLN A 156 -1.35 18.77 -15.14
N THR A 157 -2.37 18.28 -15.85
CA THR A 157 -3.62 17.80 -15.23
C THR A 157 -3.35 16.65 -14.26
N TYR A 158 -2.50 15.69 -14.61
CA TYR A 158 -2.12 14.62 -13.68
C TYR A 158 -1.43 15.17 -12.42
N ALA A 159 -0.48 16.08 -12.60
CA ALA A 159 0.19 16.74 -11.48
C ALA A 159 -0.80 17.50 -10.58
N ASP A 160 -1.71 18.28 -11.17
CA ASP A 160 -2.69 19.09 -10.45
C ASP A 160 -3.67 18.21 -9.66
N ASN A 161 -4.14 17.10 -10.25
CA ASN A 161 -5.04 16.14 -9.59
C ASN A 161 -4.39 15.45 -8.39
N ASN A 162 -3.07 15.28 -8.44
CA ASN A 162 -2.25 14.71 -7.37
C ASN A 162 -1.54 15.80 -6.53
N GLY A 163 -2.15 16.97 -6.39
CA GLY A 163 -1.68 17.99 -5.45
C GLY A 163 -0.29 18.53 -5.76
N GLY A 164 0.08 18.66 -7.03
CA GLY A 164 1.40 19.12 -7.50
C GLY A 164 2.46 18.03 -7.61
N VAL A 165 2.04 16.75 -7.73
CA VAL A 165 2.96 15.62 -7.89
C VAL A 165 2.66 14.89 -9.20
N LEU A 166 3.63 14.84 -10.10
CA LEU A 166 3.55 13.99 -11.29
C LEU A 166 4.27 12.67 -11.00
N SER A 167 3.51 11.60 -10.79
CA SER A 167 4.06 10.25 -10.66
C SER A 167 4.43 9.68 -12.03
N LEU A 168 5.66 9.21 -12.14
CA LEU A 168 6.26 8.68 -13.35
C LEU A 168 6.73 7.25 -13.12
N GLU A 169 6.53 6.41 -14.12
CA GLU A 169 7.16 5.13 -14.25
C GLU A 169 8.43 5.29 -15.08
N ALA A 170 9.58 4.98 -14.50
CA ALA A 170 10.86 4.93 -15.15
C ALA A 170 11.19 3.45 -15.45
N SER A 171 11.15 3.08 -16.73
CA SER A 171 11.27 1.69 -17.14
C SER A 171 12.52 1.48 -18.00
N PHE A 172 13.17 0.34 -17.79
CA PHE A 172 14.24 -0.19 -18.61
C PHE A 172 13.78 -1.52 -19.23
N TYR A 173 14.20 -1.78 -20.46
CA TYR A 173 14.16 -3.11 -21.05
C TYR A 173 15.38 -3.36 -21.95
N GLY A 174 15.88 -4.59 -21.92
CA GLY A 174 17.00 -5.07 -22.73
C GLY A 174 16.92 -6.57 -22.93
N GLN A 175 17.83 -7.14 -23.71
CA GLN A 175 17.80 -8.59 -23.98
C GLN A 175 19.11 -9.26 -23.57
N ALA A 176 19.00 -10.42 -22.93
CA ALA A 176 20.12 -11.34 -22.77
C ALA A 176 20.56 -11.92 -24.12
N ALA A 177 21.72 -12.59 -24.15
CA ALA A 177 22.30 -13.11 -25.39
C ALA A 177 21.44 -14.21 -26.06
N ASP A 178 20.61 -14.90 -25.28
CA ASP A 178 19.64 -15.92 -25.71
C ASP A 178 18.28 -15.34 -26.10
N GLY A 179 18.09 -14.02 -25.98
CA GLY A 179 16.83 -13.33 -26.29
C GLY A 179 15.85 -13.23 -25.12
N THR A 180 16.21 -13.68 -23.91
CA THR A 180 15.42 -13.42 -22.70
C THR A 180 15.32 -11.92 -22.45
N LEU A 181 14.11 -11.40 -22.24
CA LEU A 181 13.90 -9.99 -21.95
C LEU A 181 14.27 -9.73 -20.49
N LEU A 182 15.05 -8.68 -20.24
CA LEU A 182 15.39 -8.19 -18.91
C LEU A 182 14.72 -6.83 -18.75
N THR A 183 13.88 -6.68 -17.73
CA THR A 183 13.13 -5.45 -17.45
C THR A 183 13.44 -4.94 -16.05
N GLY A 184 13.23 -3.65 -15.84
CA GLY A 184 13.24 -3.05 -14.50
C GLY A 184 12.34 -1.82 -14.50
N THR A 185 11.55 -1.69 -13.45
CA THR A 185 10.57 -0.60 -13.33
C THR A 185 10.75 0.08 -11.99
N ASP A 186 11.00 1.38 -12.05
CA ASP A 186 11.05 2.26 -10.89
C ASP A 186 9.88 3.25 -10.95
N TYR A 187 9.31 3.58 -9.80
CA TYR A 187 8.23 4.56 -9.70
C TYR A 187 8.73 5.76 -8.91
N VAL A 188 8.67 6.93 -9.54
CA VAL A 188 9.25 8.16 -9.00
C VAL A 188 8.26 9.32 -9.07
N ASP A 189 8.34 10.22 -8.10
CA ASP A 189 7.50 11.42 -8.05
C ASP A 189 8.27 12.68 -8.43
N ALA A 190 7.70 13.46 -9.34
CA ALA A 190 8.20 14.78 -9.66
C ALA A 190 7.35 15.86 -9.00
N GLY A 191 7.99 16.71 -8.18
CA GLY A 191 7.32 17.87 -7.56
C GLY A 191 7.14 19.03 -8.54
N VAL A 192 5.92 19.17 -9.08
CA VAL A 192 5.53 20.15 -10.09
C VAL A 192 4.79 21.31 -9.41
N ALA A 193 5.17 22.54 -9.74
CA ALA A 193 4.39 23.70 -9.31
C ALA A 193 3.03 23.72 -10.05
N THR A 194 1.94 23.86 -9.31
CA THR A 194 0.59 23.99 -9.88
C THR A 194 0.36 25.47 -10.21
N GLY A 195 0.69 25.86 -11.45
CA GLY A 195 0.76 27.28 -11.83
C GLY A 195 1.93 27.99 -11.14
N SER A 196 1.64 29.07 -10.38
CA SER A 196 2.65 29.78 -9.57
C SER A 196 2.71 29.33 -8.10
N ALA A 197 1.84 28.40 -7.69
CA ALA A 197 1.72 27.98 -6.31
C ALA A 197 2.54 26.71 -6.04
N THR A 198 3.31 26.73 -4.97
CA THR A 198 3.95 25.55 -4.40
C THR A 198 2.96 24.86 -3.47
N THR A 199 2.80 23.55 -3.62
CA THR A 199 2.03 22.71 -2.71
C THR A 199 2.97 21.95 -1.77
N GLU A 200 2.47 21.49 -0.63
CA GLU A 200 3.20 20.54 0.24
C GLU A 200 3.64 19.31 -0.55
N GLY A 201 2.83 18.90 -1.53
CA GLY A 201 3.17 17.82 -2.46
C GLY A 201 4.39 18.04 -3.30
N SER A 202 4.43 19.17 -3.97
CA SER A 202 5.55 19.54 -4.81
C SER A 202 6.85 19.70 -4.02
N VAL A 203 6.79 20.09 -2.74
CA VAL A 203 7.96 20.19 -1.86
C VAL A 203 8.47 18.81 -1.45
N ALA A 204 7.57 17.96 -0.95
CA ALA A 204 7.93 16.61 -0.49
C ALA A 204 8.55 15.78 -1.62
N ALA A 205 7.91 15.75 -2.80
CA ALA A 205 8.42 15.03 -3.97
C ALA A 205 9.81 15.52 -4.43
N ARG A 206 10.22 16.76 -4.11
CA ARG A 206 11.57 17.26 -4.39
C ARG A 206 12.61 16.90 -3.35
N ALA A 207 12.17 16.49 -2.16
CA ALA A 207 13.04 16.01 -1.09
C ALA A 207 13.29 14.49 -1.19
N GLU A 208 12.56 13.78 -2.04
CA GLU A 208 12.69 12.33 -2.22
C GLU A 208 14.12 11.91 -2.61
N THR A 209 14.54 10.79 -2.01
CA THR A 209 15.80 10.14 -2.31
C THR A 209 15.67 9.22 -3.51
N SER A 210 16.79 8.86 -4.12
CA SER A 210 16.77 7.91 -5.24
C SER A 210 16.56 6.49 -4.73
N ASP A 211 15.65 5.77 -5.36
CA ASP A 211 15.50 4.33 -5.20
C ASP A 211 16.55 3.58 -6.03
N THR A 212 16.80 2.34 -5.64
CA THR A 212 17.68 1.42 -6.38
C THR A 212 16.87 0.20 -6.79
N VAL A 213 16.75 -0.02 -8.10
CA VAL A 213 15.94 -1.08 -8.69
C VAL A 213 16.84 -2.02 -9.49
N ALA A 214 16.75 -3.31 -9.20
CA ALA A 214 17.40 -4.35 -10.00
C ALA A 214 16.54 -4.68 -11.23
N ILE A 215 17.20 -4.97 -12.35
CA ILE A 215 16.55 -5.57 -13.50
C ILE A 215 16.45 -7.08 -13.33
N HIS A 216 15.37 -7.67 -13.82
CA HIS A 216 15.09 -9.09 -13.72
C HIS A 216 14.63 -9.65 -15.07
N PRO A 217 14.82 -10.94 -15.34
CA PRO A 217 14.27 -11.58 -16.53
C PRO A 217 12.74 -11.65 -16.44
N ASP A 218 12.07 -11.23 -17.50
CA ASP A 218 10.64 -11.50 -17.67
C ASP A 218 10.47 -13.00 -18.01
N VAL A 219 9.40 -13.60 -17.50
CA VAL A 219 9.01 -14.94 -17.94
C VAL A 219 8.22 -14.86 -19.25
N ASP A 220 8.66 -15.61 -20.26
CA ASP A 220 7.85 -15.83 -21.47
C ASP A 220 6.57 -16.57 -21.07
N GLY A 221 5.42 -16.02 -21.40
CA GLY A 221 4.19 -16.62 -20.91
C GLY A 221 2.90 -16.09 -21.49
N THR A 222 1.85 -16.86 -21.26
CA THR A 222 0.47 -16.39 -21.32
C THR A 222 0.23 -15.41 -20.19
N LEU A 223 -0.51 -14.33 -20.47
CA LEU A 223 -1.05 -13.42 -19.46
C LEU A 223 -1.57 -14.20 -18.24
N VAL A 224 -1.02 -13.88 -17.07
CA VAL A 224 -1.49 -14.38 -15.78
C VAL A 224 -2.37 -13.28 -15.20
N THR A 225 -3.58 -13.64 -14.80
CA THR A 225 -4.39 -12.75 -13.96
C THR A 225 -4.10 -13.12 -12.51
N PRO A 226 -3.53 -12.21 -11.70
CA PRO A 226 -3.34 -12.45 -10.27
C PRO A 226 -4.66 -12.84 -9.62
N ALA A 227 -4.58 -13.84 -8.73
CA ALA A 227 -5.75 -14.33 -8.02
C ALA A 227 -6.36 -13.18 -7.19
N ASP A 228 -7.70 -13.17 -7.04
CA ASP A 228 -8.30 -12.32 -6.03
C ASP A 228 -7.77 -12.70 -4.65
N SER A 229 -7.51 -11.68 -3.82
CA SER A 229 -7.34 -11.94 -2.41
C SER A 229 -8.65 -12.49 -1.86
N THR A 230 -8.65 -13.76 -1.48
CA THR A 230 -9.75 -14.34 -0.67
C THR A 230 -9.64 -13.93 0.79
N LEU A 231 -8.53 -13.29 1.18
CA LEU A 231 -8.30 -12.77 2.51
C LEU A 231 -9.02 -11.43 2.63
N VAL A 232 -10.06 -11.46 3.45
CA VAL A 232 -10.99 -10.36 3.73
C VAL A 232 -10.23 -9.15 4.24
N ASP A 233 -9.70 -8.29 3.36
CA ASP A 233 -9.47 -6.87 3.66
C ASP A 233 -8.71 -6.63 4.99
N SER A 234 -7.84 -7.59 5.36
CA SER A 234 -7.40 -7.84 6.74
C SER A 234 -5.94 -7.45 6.88
N ALA A 235 -5.73 -6.14 7.04
CA ALA A 235 -4.70 -5.63 7.93
C ALA A 235 -5.01 -5.92 9.43
N ASP A 236 -5.87 -6.93 9.67
CA ASP A 236 -6.49 -7.35 10.93
C ASP A 236 -5.73 -8.54 11.56
N THR A 237 -4.71 -9.06 10.89
CA THR A 237 -3.80 -10.02 11.52
C THR A 237 -2.89 -9.29 12.50
N THR A 238 -2.77 -9.85 13.70
CA THR A 238 -1.89 -9.44 14.80
C THR A 238 -0.39 -9.42 14.45
N ASP A 239 -0.02 -9.79 13.22
CA ASP A 239 1.35 -9.96 12.75
C ASP A 239 1.94 -8.71 12.07
N ASN A 240 1.32 -7.54 12.22
CA ASN A 240 2.05 -6.30 11.99
C ASN A 240 3.15 -6.21 13.05
N ALA A 241 4.33 -6.71 12.69
CA ALA A 241 5.63 -6.31 13.22
C ALA A 241 5.83 -4.82 12.95
N ASP A 242 4.97 -4.00 13.56
CA ASP A 242 5.30 -2.66 13.95
C ASP A 242 6.48 -2.82 14.90
N SER A 243 7.68 -2.64 14.35
CA SER A 243 8.94 -2.64 15.07
C SER A 243 8.78 -1.77 16.32
N THR A 244 8.48 -2.42 17.45
CA THR A 244 8.35 -1.78 18.75
C THR A 244 9.69 -1.27 19.28
N ASP A 245 10.77 -1.48 18.53
CA ASP A 245 12.08 -0.95 18.88
C ASP A 245 12.23 0.43 18.24
N GLY A 246 12.03 1.45 19.07
CA GLY A 246 12.26 2.87 18.74
C GLY A 246 13.72 3.23 18.46
N THR A 247 14.48 2.28 17.93
CA THR A 247 15.87 2.38 17.47
C THR A 247 15.99 2.23 15.96
N ASP A 248 14.96 1.74 15.26
CA ASP A 248 15.03 1.65 13.80
C ASP A 248 14.63 2.98 13.14
N SER A 249 15.64 3.82 12.93
CA SER A 249 15.53 5.05 12.16
C SER A 249 15.53 4.79 10.65
N SER A 250 15.17 3.58 10.20
CA SER A 250 15.24 3.19 8.80
C SER A 250 13.92 2.57 8.32
N PRO A 251 13.26 3.11 7.27
CA PRO A 251 12.06 2.51 6.69
C PRO A 251 12.35 1.24 5.85
N THR A 252 13.46 0.52 6.05
CA THR A 252 14.11 -0.20 4.94
C THR A 252 14.03 -1.73 4.93
N THR A 253 13.34 -2.43 5.83
CA THR A 253 13.62 -3.89 5.92
C THR A 253 12.45 -4.86 5.93
N SER A 254 11.20 -4.40 5.77
CA SER A 254 10.05 -5.31 5.59
C SER A 254 9.46 -5.32 4.16
N GLY A 255 9.91 -4.43 3.26
CA GLY A 255 9.34 -4.28 1.91
C GLY A 255 10.10 -4.98 0.78
N ASN A 256 11.38 -5.30 0.98
CA ASN A 256 12.28 -5.75 -0.10
C ASN A 256 12.37 -7.28 -0.24
N THR A 257 11.54 -8.03 0.49
CA THR A 257 11.47 -9.49 0.34
C THR A 257 10.32 -9.86 -0.58
N TRP A 258 10.59 -10.74 -1.54
CA TRP A 258 9.55 -11.31 -2.39
C TRP A 258 8.48 -11.99 -1.54
N GLN A 259 7.23 -11.78 -1.93
CA GLN A 259 6.04 -12.36 -1.33
C GLN A 259 5.16 -12.97 -2.43
N SER A 260 4.55 -14.11 -2.15
CA SER A 260 3.57 -14.70 -3.05
C SER A 260 2.27 -13.89 -3.06
N ALA A 261 1.42 -14.13 -4.05
CA ALA A 261 0.08 -13.54 -4.14
C ALA A 261 -0.86 -13.93 -2.97
N ASP A 262 -0.46 -14.79 -2.03
CA ASP A 262 -1.16 -15.00 -0.76
C ASP A 262 -0.52 -14.22 0.40
N GLY A 263 0.43 -13.33 0.11
CA GLY A 263 1.17 -12.46 1.03
C GLY A 263 2.18 -13.19 1.90
N ALA A 264 2.43 -14.49 1.69
CA ALA A 264 3.48 -15.20 2.40
C ALA A 264 4.86 -14.84 1.83
N SER A 265 5.89 -14.76 2.68
CA SER A 265 7.27 -14.59 2.21
C SER A 265 7.70 -15.82 1.40
N THR A 266 8.26 -15.60 0.22
CA THR A 266 8.69 -16.68 -0.68
C THR A 266 10.16 -17.00 -0.46
N THR A 267 10.44 -17.73 0.61
CA THR A 267 11.80 -18.20 0.90
C THR A 267 12.33 -19.07 -0.23
N GLY A 268 13.43 -18.68 -0.85
CA GLY A 268 14.09 -19.43 -1.92
C GLY A 268 13.62 -19.10 -3.34
N PHE A 269 12.65 -18.20 -3.51
CA PHE A 269 12.38 -17.60 -4.82
C PHE A 269 13.57 -16.72 -5.24
N SER A 270 13.94 -16.80 -6.51
CA SER A 270 14.96 -15.96 -7.12
C SER A 270 14.39 -15.36 -8.40
N PRO A 271 14.15 -14.03 -8.46
CA PRO A 271 13.61 -13.39 -9.67
C PRO A 271 14.57 -13.49 -10.85
N ASP A 272 15.85 -13.72 -10.58
CA ASP A 272 16.90 -13.80 -11.60
C ASP A 272 17.06 -15.20 -12.21
N VAL A 273 16.31 -16.21 -11.76
CA VAL A 273 16.44 -17.58 -12.27
C VAL A 273 15.20 -17.99 -13.06
N VAL A 274 15.36 -18.16 -14.38
CA VAL A 274 14.30 -18.62 -15.29
C VAL A 274 14.75 -19.91 -15.95
N ASP A 275 13.93 -20.96 -15.85
CA ASP A 275 14.21 -22.30 -16.38
C ASP A 275 15.59 -22.88 -15.99
N GLY A 276 16.05 -22.54 -14.78
CA GLY A 276 17.33 -22.99 -14.23
C GLY A 276 18.56 -22.21 -14.73
N VAL A 277 18.36 -21.17 -15.53
CA VAL A 277 19.41 -20.22 -15.96
C VAL A 277 19.38 -19.00 -15.06
N ASP A 278 20.54 -18.61 -14.53
CA ASP A 278 20.73 -17.43 -13.67
C ASP A 278 21.13 -16.20 -14.50
N TYR A 279 20.31 -15.16 -14.42
CA TYR A 279 20.45 -13.88 -15.13
C TYR A 279 20.98 -12.74 -14.23
N SER A 280 21.27 -13.00 -12.96
CA SER A 280 21.61 -11.96 -11.96
C SER A 280 22.82 -11.10 -12.36
N ALA A 281 23.76 -11.66 -13.13
CA ALA A 281 24.96 -10.97 -13.61
C ALA A 281 24.94 -10.67 -15.12
N VAL A 282 23.83 -10.95 -15.82
CA VAL A 282 23.77 -10.81 -17.28
C VAL A 282 23.67 -9.34 -17.65
N THR A 283 24.66 -8.86 -18.42
CA THR A 283 24.61 -7.53 -19.01
C THR A 283 23.70 -7.55 -20.25
N PRO A 284 22.59 -6.80 -20.27
CA PRO A 284 21.67 -6.80 -21.39
C PRO A 284 22.29 -6.14 -22.62
N LYS A 285 21.97 -6.67 -23.80
CA LYS A 285 22.12 -5.95 -25.05
C LYS A 285 21.07 -4.83 -25.11
N LEU A 286 21.57 -3.60 -25.20
CA LEU A 286 20.75 -2.40 -25.30
C LEU A 286 20.19 -2.25 -26.72
N GLY A 287 18.93 -1.83 -26.84
CA GLY A 287 18.29 -1.50 -28.12
C GLY A 287 17.53 -2.64 -28.83
N GLY A 288 16.83 -3.49 -28.08
CA GLY A 288 15.91 -4.48 -28.65
C GLY A 288 14.60 -3.84 -29.09
N GLY A 289 14.15 -4.09 -30.32
CA GLY A 289 12.96 -3.48 -30.93
C GLY A 289 11.62 -3.95 -30.36
N CYS A 290 11.53 -4.16 -29.04
CA CYS A 290 10.28 -4.47 -28.36
C CYS A 290 9.41 -3.21 -28.26
N VAL A 291 8.12 -3.39 -28.45
CA VAL A 291 7.12 -2.33 -28.36
C VAL A 291 6.34 -2.51 -27.05
N PRO A 292 6.43 -1.56 -26.11
CA PRO A 292 5.70 -1.63 -24.86
C PRO A 292 4.21 -1.28 -25.05
N SER A 293 3.36 -1.99 -24.32
CA SER A 293 1.94 -1.68 -24.13
C SER A 293 1.54 -1.93 -22.69
N LYS A 294 0.51 -1.23 -22.21
CA LYS A 294 -0.04 -1.45 -20.86
C LYS A 294 -1.55 -1.42 -20.85
N HIS A 295 -2.15 -2.16 -19.91
CA HIS A 295 -3.57 -2.11 -19.63
C HIS A 295 -3.90 -2.54 -18.21
N VAL A 296 -5.01 -2.05 -17.67
CA VAL A 296 -5.56 -2.53 -16.41
C VAL A 296 -6.19 -3.90 -16.64
N ILE A 297 -5.69 -4.92 -15.95
CA ILE A 297 -6.29 -6.26 -15.94
C ILE A 297 -7.31 -6.42 -14.82
N LYS A 298 -7.15 -5.64 -13.74
CA LYS A 298 -8.05 -5.69 -12.59
C LYS A 298 -8.06 -4.39 -11.81
N GLN A 299 -9.19 -4.08 -11.20
CA GLN A 299 -9.31 -2.98 -10.27
C GLN A 299 -10.25 -3.35 -9.12
N HIS A 300 -9.93 -2.88 -7.92
CA HIS A 300 -10.75 -3.11 -6.74
C HIS A 300 -10.47 -2.04 -5.68
N ASP A 301 -11.49 -1.70 -4.90
CA ASP A 301 -11.36 -0.82 -3.74
C ASP A 301 -10.99 -1.66 -2.51
N TYR A 302 -9.86 -1.39 -1.88
CA TYR A 302 -9.41 -2.06 -0.66
C TYR A 302 -9.36 -1.06 0.48
N TYR A 303 -9.80 -1.48 1.66
CA TYR A 303 -9.74 -0.61 2.84
C TYR A 303 -8.33 -0.63 3.42
N THR A 304 -7.71 0.52 3.38
CA THR A 304 -6.32 0.69 3.74
C THR A 304 -6.18 1.46 5.03
N THR A 305 -5.38 0.94 5.95
CA THR A 305 -5.00 1.61 7.18
C THR A 305 -4.18 2.85 6.88
N ILE A 306 -4.68 4.00 7.31
CA ILE A 306 -4.05 5.33 7.12
C ILE A 306 -3.62 5.99 8.43
N GLY A 307 -4.12 5.46 9.54
CA GLY A 307 -3.94 6.05 10.85
C GLY A 307 -4.41 5.11 11.95
N GLU A 308 -4.14 5.52 13.18
CA GLU A 308 -4.49 4.82 14.39
C GLU A 308 -4.72 5.86 15.49
N ALA A 309 -5.67 5.62 16.39
CA ALA A 309 -5.83 6.48 17.56
C ALA A 309 -6.15 5.70 18.83
N HIS A 310 -5.79 6.30 19.97
CA HIS A 310 -5.74 5.68 21.27
C HIS A 310 -6.44 6.52 22.30
N ALA A 311 -7.13 5.84 23.21
CA ALA A 311 -7.76 6.40 24.37
C ALA A 311 -7.76 5.37 25.50
N TYR A 312 -6.79 5.44 26.40
CA TYR A 312 -6.76 4.61 27.60
C TYR A 312 -7.34 5.31 28.83
N TYR A 313 -7.82 4.49 29.77
CA TYR A 313 -8.38 4.90 31.07
C TYR A 313 -9.59 5.83 30.98
N ASP A 314 -9.43 7.15 31.11
CA ASP A 314 -10.52 8.14 31.08
C ASP A 314 -10.41 9.13 29.91
N THR A 315 -9.54 8.84 28.93
CA THR A 315 -9.38 9.67 27.74
C THR A 315 -10.43 9.41 26.67
N THR A 316 -10.49 10.35 25.73
CA THR A 316 -11.09 10.13 24.42
C THR A 316 -10.15 10.46 23.28
N ALA A 317 -10.28 9.72 22.19
CA ALA A 317 -9.56 9.88 20.94
C ALA A 317 -10.42 10.59 19.90
N ALA A 318 -9.78 11.38 19.06
CA ALA A 318 -10.32 11.83 17.79
C ALA A 318 -9.27 11.69 16.69
N PHE A 319 -9.75 11.41 15.48
CA PHE A 319 -8.93 11.24 14.30
C PHE A 319 -9.70 11.79 13.11
N GLU A 320 -9.02 12.51 12.22
CA GLU A 320 -9.59 12.97 10.95
C GLU A 320 -8.57 12.78 9.85
N TYR A 321 -9.03 12.23 8.73
CA TYR A 321 -8.32 12.13 7.47
C TYR A 321 -9.07 12.93 6.42
N ASN A 322 -8.45 13.99 5.92
CA ASN A 322 -9.07 14.98 5.04
C ASN A 322 -8.24 15.21 3.76
N ASN A 323 -8.91 15.82 2.79
CA ASN A 323 -8.65 16.01 1.38
C ASN A 323 -7.35 16.69 0.92
N THR A 324 -6.36 16.96 1.78
CA THR A 324 -5.06 17.49 1.30
C THR A 324 -3.90 16.54 1.58
N LEU A 325 -4.22 15.34 2.04
CA LEU A 325 -3.22 14.42 2.53
C LEU A 325 -2.38 13.77 1.46
N SER A 326 -1.09 13.80 1.76
CA SER A 326 -0.07 12.96 1.17
C SER A 326 -0.01 11.62 1.86
N SER A 327 -0.28 10.59 1.07
CA SER A 327 0.13 9.25 1.40
C SER A 327 1.13 8.79 0.35
N THR A 328 2.27 8.28 0.79
CA THR A 328 3.27 7.67 -0.08
C THR A 328 3.12 6.16 0.06
N TRP A 329 2.82 5.52 -1.06
CA TRP A 329 2.39 4.14 -1.13
C TRP A 329 3.48 3.29 -1.75
N GLY A 330 3.71 2.09 -1.20
CA GLY A 330 4.48 1.08 -1.91
C GLY A 330 3.80 0.68 -3.22
N VAL A 331 4.58 0.55 -4.28
CA VAL A 331 4.13 -0.08 -5.54
C VAL A 331 4.71 -1.48 -5.57
N ALA A 332 3.84 -2.48 -5.73
CA ALA A 332 4.28 -3.85 -5.89
C ALA A 332 4.50 -4.16 -7.38
N THR A 333 5.61 -4.82 -7.70
CA THR A 333 5.95 -5.26 -9.05
C THR A 333 6.20 -6.76 -9.08
N SER A 334 5.87 -7.41 -10.19
CA SER A 334 6.09 -8.84 -10.40
C SER A 334 6.54 -9.14 -11.81
N VAL A 335 7.49 -10.07 -11.95
CA VAL A 335 7.95 -10.57 -13.25
C VAL A 335 7.10 -11.72 -13.79
N ASP A 336 6.29 -12.36 -12.93
CA ASP A 336 5.56 -13.61 -13.27
C ASP A 336 4.08 -13.63 -12.85
N GLY A 337 3.60 -12.55 -12.23
CA GLY A 337 2.23 -12.37 -11.74
C GLY A 337 1.92 -13.14 -10.45
N LYS A 338 2.91 -13.78 -9.82
CA LYS A 338 2.73 -14.65 -8.64
C LYS A 338 3.60 -14.22 -7.48
N ASP A 339 4.86 -13.91 -7.75
CA ASP A 339 5.84 -13.44 -6.80
C ASP A 339 5.98 -11.92 -6.97
N TRP A 340 5.82 -11.19 -5.86
CA TRP A 340 5.75 -9.74 -5.83
C TRP A 340 6.81 -9.15 -4.93
N SER A 341 7.37 -8.02 -5.33
CA SER A 341 8.29 -7.22 -4.52
C SER A 341 7.79 -5.79 -4.44
N ILE A 342 8.03 -5.11 -3.31
CA ILE A 342 7.75 -3.66 -3.18
C ILE A 342 9.09 -2.95 -3.34
N THR A 343 9.38 -2.46 -4.54
CA THR A 343 10.69 -1.88 -4.87
C THR A 343 10.71 -0.35 -4.88
N SER A 344 9.55 0.28 -5.04
CA SER A 344 9.42 1.73 -5.24
C SER A 344 8.17 2.28 -4.52
N LYS A 345 8.05 3.60 -4.45
CA LYS A 345 6.89 4.27 -3.86
C LYS A 345 6.32 5.39 -4.74
N ILE A 346 5.02 5.64 -4.62
CA ILE A 346 4.36 6.80 -5.24
C ILE A 346 3.51 7.57 -4.24
N SER A 347 3.53 8.89 -4.36
CA SER A 347 2.79 9.80 -3.50
C SER A 347 1.47 10.15 -4.18
N ARG A 348 0.37 9.78 -3.52
CA ARG A 348 -0.97 10.19 -3.91
C ARG A 348 -1.44 11.29 -2.96
N LYS A 349 -1.51 12.51 -3.49
CA LYS A 349 -1.97 13.71 -2.80
C LYS A 349 -3.27 14.19 -3.42
N ASN A 350 -4.31 13.37 -3.30
CA ASN A 350 -5.58 13.61 -3.96
C ASN A 350 -6.40 14.65 -3.21
N THR A 351 -6.88 15.66 -3.93
CA THR A 351 -7.93 16.56 -3.41
C THR A 351 -9.30 15.91 -3.56
N THR A 352 -9.65 15.00 -2.65
CA THR A 352 -10.93 14.27 -2.71
C THR A 352 -12.14 15.14 -2.36
N GLY A 353 -11.92 16.32 -1.78
CA GLY A 353 -13.00 17.19 -1.30
C GLY A 353 -13.76 16.64 -0.08
N HIS A 354 -13.30 15.55 0.53
CA HIS A 354 -13.98 14.86 1.63
C HIS A 354 -13.08 14.73 2.87
N ALA A 355 -13.70 14.81 4.04
CA ALA A 355 -13.09 14.51 5.33
C ALA A 355 -13.82 13.33 5.98
N VAL A 356 -13.06 12.37 6.50
CA VAL A 356 -13.59 11.20 7.22
C VAL A 356 -12.83 11.04 8.53
N GLY A 357 -13.54 10.65 9.59
CA GLY A 357 -12.93 10.57 10.90
C GLY A 357 -13.92 10.22 11.99
N PHE A 358 -13.46 10.31 13.22
CA PHE A 358 -14.27 10.13 14.42
C PHE A 358 -13.82 11.10 15.50
N ALA A 359 -14.72 11.37 16.44
CA ALA A 359 -14.42 12.19 17.60
C ALA A 359 -14.97 11.55 18.87
N ASN A 360 -14.28 11.81 19.98
CA ASN A 360 -14.67 11.45 21.34
C ASN A 360 -14.88 9.93 21.55
N GLN A 361 -14.05 9.08 20.91
CA GLN A 361 -14.08 7.64 21.15
C GLN A 361 -13.30 7.29 22.42
N GLY A 362 -13.90 6.52 23.33
CA GLY A 362 -13.34 6.20 24.64
C GLY A 362 -14.44 6.09 25.70
N PRO A 363 -14.12 5.70 26.94
CA PRO A 363 -12.81 5.27 27.42
C PRO A 363 -12.37 3.89 26.90
N ARG A 364 -11.06 3.58 26.95
CA ARG A 364 -10.44 2.29 26.55
C ARG A 364 -10.72 1.90 25.10
N TRP A 365 -10.41 2.81 24.20
CA TRP A 365 -10.62 2.65 22.77
C TRP A 365 -9.28 2.81 22.05
N ALA A 366 -8.89 1.83 21.24
CA ALA A 366 -7.71 1.94 20.39
C ALA A 366 -7.94 1.14 19.11
N LYS A 367 -8.02 1.83 17.98
CA LYS A 367 -8.26 1.21 16.68
C LYS A 367 -7.43 1.86 15.58
N ARG A 368 -7.09 1.04 14.60
CA ARG A 368 -6.70 1.51 13.27
C ARG A 368 -7.90 2.11 12.55
N PHE A 369 -7.65 3.12 11.73
CA PHE A 369 -8.64 3.77 10.90
C PHE A 369 -8.32 3.51 9.43
N GLN A 370 -9.32 3.07 8.68
CA GLN A 370 -9.17 2.60 7.31
C GLN A 370 -10.07 3.38 6.35
N ILE A 371 -9.54 3.66 5.16
CA ILE A 371 -10.30 4.26 4.06
C ILE A 371 -10.26 3.38 2.82
N PRO A 372 -11.33 3.35 2.00
CA PRO A 372 -11.29 2.65 0.72
C PRO A 372 -10.35 3.39 -0.26
N VAL A 373 -9.39 2.66 -0.79
CA VAL A 373 -8.46 3.11 -1.82
C VAL A 373 -8.61 2.19 -3.01
N LYS A 374 -8.79 2.79 -4.18
CA LYS A 374 -8.80 2.07 -5.44
C LYS A 374 -7.39 1.67 -5.82
N TYR A 375 -7.21 0.39 -6.12
CA TYR A 375 -5.98 -0.17 -6.66
C TYR A 375 -6.23 -0.72 -8.06
N GLN A 376 -5.21 -0.62 -8.90
CA GLN A 376 -5.18 -1.21 -10.22
C GLN A 376 -4.05 -2.22 -10.30
N ASP A 377 -4.36 -3.38 -10.87
CA ASP A 377 -3.42 -4.36 -11.34
C ASP A 377 -3.22 -4.13 -12.83
N ILE A 378 -1.98 -3.86 -13.22
CA ILE A 378 -1.60 -3.44 -14.56
C ILE A 378 -0.68 -4.51 -15.16
N ASP A 379 -1.04 -4.97 -16.35
CA ASP A 379 -0.16 -5.78 -17.21
C ASP A 379 0.68 -4.86 -18.09
N HIS A 380 2.00 -5.03 -18.00
CA HIS A 380 3.01 -4.42 -18.84
C HIS A 380 3.47 -5.45 -19.85
N GLN A 381 3.05 -5.26 -21.09
CA GLN A 381 3.32 -6.17 -22.19
C GLN A 381 4.46 -5.62 -23.07
N TYR A 382 5.38 -6.50 -23.44
CA TYR A 382 6.44 -6.19 -24.40
C TYR A 382 6.34 -7.10 -25.62
N ALA A 383 5.93 -6.53 -26.75
CA ALA A 383 5.90 -7.24 -28.03
C ALA A 383 7.28 -7.14 -28.71
N CYS A 384 8.05 -8.21 -28.67
CA CYS A 384 9.42 -8.29 -29.17
C CYS A 384 9.50 -8.91 -30.58
N PRO A 385 10.64 -8.78 -31.29
CA PRO A 385 10.88 -9.48 -32.54
C PRO A 385 10.62 -10.99 -32.44
N GLU A 386 10.39 -11.63 -33.60
CA GLU A 386 10.09 -13.07 -33.69
C GLU A 386 8.73 -13.50 -33.08
N GLY A 387 7.89 -12.51 -32.72
CA GLY A 387 6.54 -12.76 -32.20
C GLY A 387 6.51 -13.13 -30.71
N LYS A 388 7.63 -12.96 -30.01
CA LYS A 388 7.73 -13.14 -28.56
C LYS A 388 7.01 -12.01 -27.85
N VAL A 389 6.18 -12.38 -26.87
CA VAL A 389 5.45 -11.44 -26.01
C VAL A 389 5.78 -11.79 -24.57
N THR A 390 6.28 -10.81 -23.81
CA THR A 390 6.54 -10.97 -22.38
C THR A 390 5.63 -10.07 -21.58
N HIS A 391 5.48 -10.41 -20.31
CA HIS A 391 4.59 -9.76 -19.38
C HIS A 391 5.33 -9.48 -18.06
N SER A 392 5.10 -8.29 -17.51
CA SER A 392 5.40 -7.95 -16.12
C SER A 392 4.19 -7.22 -15.54
N TYR A 393 4.10 -7.13 -14.22
CA TYR A 393 2.90 -6.67 -13.54
C TYR A 393 3.21 -5.63 -12.49
N SER A 394 2.25 -4.74 -12.24
CA SER A 394 2.33 -3.82 -11.12
C SER A 394 0.98 -3.60 -10.47
N ILE A 395 0.98 -3.49 -9.14
CA ILE A 395 -0.18 -3.07 -8.35
C ILE A 395 0.05 -1.63 -7.90
N VAL A 396 -0.74 -0.71 -8.44
CA VAL A 396 -0.63 0.72 -8.16
C VAL A 396 -1.87 1.25 -7.43
N PRO A 397 -1.70 2.09 -6.40
CA PRO A 397 -2.80 2.87 -5.84
C PRO A 397 -3.19 4.00 -6.79
N VAL A 398 -4.48 4.09 -7.08
CA VAL A 398 -5.07 5.19 -7.86
C VAL A 398 -5.44 6.33 -6.93
N GLY A 399 -6.07 6.00 -5.79
CA GLY A 399 -6.55 7.03 -4.87
C GLY A 399 -7.74 6.60 -4.02
N TYR A 400 -8.15 7.48 -3.12
CA TYR A 400 -9.38 7.31 -2.36
C TYR A 400 -10.61 7.26 -3.28
N ASP A 401 -11.38 6.19 -3.17
CA ASP A 401 -12.61 5.96 -3.93
C ASP A 401 -13.64 5.30 -3.01
N ILE A 402 -14.84 5.86 -2.94
CA ILE A 402 -15.89 5.33 -2.06
C ILE A 402 -16.74 4.35 -2.88
N PRO A 403 -16.69 3.03 -2.61
CA PRO A 403 -17.49 2.07 -3.35
C PRO A 403 -18.99 2.32 -3.14
N ALA A 404 -19.79 2.13 -4.18
CA ALA A 404 -21.23 2.32 -4.13
C ALA A 404 -21.87 1.43 -3.04
N GLY A 405 -22.54 2.05 -2.07
CA GLY A 405 -23.15 1.34 -0.93
C GLY A 405 -22.15 0.86 0.14
N GLY A 406 -20.85 1.13 -0.02
CA GLY A 406 -19.83 0.87 0.98
C GLY A 406 -19.69 1.98 2.02
N ALA A 407 -18.85 1.73 3.03
CA ALA A 407 -18.54 2.73 4.04
C ALA A 407 -17.48 3.72 3.54
N VAL A 408 -17.62 5.00 3.90
CA VAL A 408 -16.63 6.03 3.59
C VAL A 408 -15.31 5.83 4.36
N ALA A 409 -15.39 5.14 5.49
CA ALA A 409 -14.27 4.70 6.31
C ALA A 409 -14.75 3.60 7.27
N ARG A 410 -13.82 2.84 7.84
CA ARG A 410 -14.12 1.86 8.88
C ARG A 410 -13.00 1.75 9.91
N TYR A 411 -13.33 1.13 11.04
CA TYR A 411 -12.33 0.75 12.04
C TYR A 411 -11.68 -0.57 11.63
N GLY A 412 -10.36 -0.63 11.69
CA GLY A 412 -9.56 -1.84 11.54
C GLY A 412 -9.21 -2.46 12.88
N ALA A 413 -8.02 -3.08 12.94
CA ALA A 413 -7.55 -3.84 14.09
C ALA A 413 -7.62 -3.10 15.42
N ASP A 414 -7.86 -3.88 16.48
CA ASP A 414 -7.66 -3.47 17.86
C ASP A 414 -6.17 -3.35 18.17
N VAL A 415 -5.79 -2.20 18.71
CA VAL A 415 -4.40 -1.84 19.02
C VAL A 415 -4.26 -1.37 20.47
N SER A 416 -5.24 -1.72 21.32
CA SER A 416 -5.24 -1.38 22.75
C SER A 416 -4.09 -2.00 23.53
N SER A 417 -3.44 -3.03 22.99
CA SER A 417 -2.23 -3.63 23.56
C SER A 417 -1.01 -2.69 23.53
N LYS A 418 -1.05 -1.62 22.72
CA LYS A 418 -0.02 -0.58 22.64
C LYS A 418 -0.19 0.51 23.70
N ASP A 419 -1.32 0.52 24.41
CA ASP A 419 -1.61 1.42 25.53
C ASP A 419 -1.32 0.77 26.89
N GLY A 420 -1.45 1.58 27.95
CA GLY A 420 -1.45 1.12 29.33
C GLY A 420 -0.05 1.00 29.95
N LEU A 421 -0.04 0.59 31.22
CA LEU A 421 1.14 0.65 32.08
C LEU A 421 2.36 -0.11 31.53
N ASP A 422 2.13 -1.30 30.96
CA ASP A 422 3.23 -2.13 30.47
C ASP A 422 3.88 -1.53 29.22
N ALA A 423 3.08 -0.99 28.30
CA ALA A 423 3.58 -0.28 27.12
C ALA A 423 4.26 1.03 27.53
N TYR A 424 3.66 1.79 28.45
CA TYR A 424 4.26 2.99 29.01
C TYR A 424 5.63 2.72 29.63
N ARG A 425 5.78 1.63 30.42
CA ARG A 425 7.05 1.27 31.04
C ARG A 425 8.14 0.94 30.01
N LYS A 426 7.76 0.29 28.90
CA LYS A 426 8.65 -0.07 27.79
C LYS A 426 8.98 1.10 26.85
N SER A 427 8.17 2.16 26.85
CA SER A 427 8.39 3.30 25.95
C SER A 427 9.67 4.05 26.28
N ASN A 428 10.21 4.78 25.29
CA ASN A 428 11.38 5.62 25.51
C ASN A 428 11.03 6.77 26.48
N PRO A 429 11.68 6.89 27.66
CA PRO A 429 11.40 7.96 28.62
C PRO A 429 11.53 9.36 28.04
N ALA A 430 12.37 9.56 27.03
CA ALA A 430 12.54 10.85 26.36
C ALA A 430 11.31 11.27 25.54
N TYR A 431 10.40 10.36 25.22
CA TYR A 431 9.21 10.59 24.38
C TYR A 431 7.92 10.75 25.19
N ARG A 432 8.01 10.52 26.51
CA ARG A 432 6.89 10.62 27.43
C ARG A 432 6.58 12.08 27.75
N ALA A 433 5.30 12.36 27.96
CA ALA A 433 4.78 13.63 28.44
C ALA A 433 3.54 13.36 29.30
N VAL A 434 3.07 14.41 29.96
CA VAL A 434 1.92 14.34 30.86
C VAL A 434 0.84 15.27 30.33
N LEU A 435 -0.40 14.79 30.33
CA LEU A 435 -1.58 15.55 29.99
C LEU A 435 -2.40 15.82 31.25
N GLY A 436 -2.59 17.10 31.57
CA GLY A 436 -3.43 17.49 32.69
C GLY A 436 -4.91 17.21 32.42
N LYS A 437 -5.70 17.19 33.50
CA LYS A 437 -7.15 16.94 33.44
C LYS A 437 -7.85 17.89 32.46
N LYS A 438 -8.74 17.36 31.63
CA LYS A 438 -9.49 18.10 30.61
C LYS A 438 -8.60 18.83 29.58
N GLN A 439 -7.30 18.55 29.54
CA GLN A 439 -6.42 19.04 28.50
C GLN A 439 -6.44 18.06 27.32
N TYR A 440 -5.99 18.53 26.18
CA TYR A 440 -5.81 17.70 25.00
C TYR A 440 -4.47 17.98 24.36
N VAL A 441 -3.99 16.98 23.61
CA VAL A 441 -2.87 17.11 22.70
C VAL A 441 -3.35 16.71 21.30
N THR A 442 -2.81 17.34 20.26
CA THR A 442 -3.14 17.02 18.88
C THR A 442 -1.88 17.06 18.04
N ILE A 443 -1.65 16.01 17.24
CA ILE A 443 -0.63 16.04 16.18
C ILE A 443 -1.31 16.56 14.92
N THR A 444 -0.81 17.66 14.36
CA THR A 444 -1.34 18.28 13.14
C THR A 444 -0.25 18.61 12.12
N SER A 445 0.94 18.03 12.27
CA SER A 445 2.09 18.26 11.40
C SER A 445 3.16 17.20 11.59
N GLY A 446 3.90 16.89 10.52
CA GLY A 446 5.05 15.98 10.53
C GLY A 446 4.68 14.55 10.17
N ASN A 447 5.67 13.66 10.05
CA ASN A 447 5.41 12.29 9.60
C ASN A 447 4.56 11.53 10.63
N SER A 448 3.51 10.85 10.15
CA SER A 448 2.61 10.03 10.96
C SER A 448 3.25 8.66 11.16
N VAL A 449 2.84 7.67 10.39
CA VAL A 449 3.22 6.28 10.59
C VAL A 449 3.56 5.66 9.25
N THR A 450 4.59 4.82 9.29
CA THR A 450 4.89 3.86 8.24
C THR A 450 4.21 2.58 8.62
N TYR A 451 3.17 2.20 7.88
CA TYR A 451 2.52 0.91 7.99
C TYR A 451 3.23 -0.06 7.06
N GLY A 452 4.00 -0.99 7.63
CA GLY A 452 4.68 -2.06 6.86
C GLY A 452 3.70 -2.89 6.03
N ILE A 453 2.49 -3.12 6.57
CA ILE A 453 1.34 -3.67 5.85
C ILE A 453 0.12 -2.79 6.17
N ALA A 454 -0.26 -1.96 5.21
CA ALA A 454 -1.39 -1.04 5.30
C ALA A 454 -2.68 -1.68 4.75
N ALA A 455 -2.54 -2.46 3.68
CA ALA A 455 -3.60 -3.23 3.02
C ALA A 455 -3.02 -4.51 2.39
N LYS A 456 -3.91 -5.46 2.10
CA LYS A 456 -3.61 -6.64 1.28
C LYS A 456 -4.40 -6.55 -0.02
N VAL A 457 -3.73 -6.19 -1.10
CA VAL A 457 -4.31 -5.81 -2.40
C VAL A 457 -3.96 -6.90 -3.40
N PHE A 458 -4.96 -7.53 -4.02
CA PHE A 458 -4.77 -8.71 -4.87
C PHE A 458 -3.87 -9.79 -4.21
N GLY A 459 -3.95 -9.85 -2.88
CA GLY A 459 -3.21 -10.80 -2.06
C GLY A 459 -1.76 -10.43 -1.77
N VAL A 460 -1.31 -9.27 -2.24
CA VAL A 460 0.01 -8.68 -1.95
C VAL A 460 -0.12 -7.66 -0.82
N SER A 461 0.78 -7.71 0.15
CA SER A 461 0.84 -6.72 1.23
C SER A 461 1.44 -5.42 0.69
N ILE A 462 0.73 -4.31 0.84
CA ILE A 462 1.18 -2.98 0.40
C ILE A 462 1.50 -2.13 1.63
N SER A 463 2.66 -1.48 1.60
CA SER A 463 3.10 -0.54 2.64
C SER A 463 2.59 0.87 2.37
N LEU A 464 2.48 1.66 3.44
CA LEU A 464 2.02 3.05 3.37
C LEU A 464 2.78 3.93 4.35
N ASP A 465 3.21 5.09 3.89
CA ASP A 465 3.67 6.21 4.71
C ASP A 465 2.61 7.31 4.70
N THR A 466 2.10 7.69 5.88
CA THR A 466 1.19 8.83 6.02
C THR A 466 1.89 10.02 6.69
N GLU A 467 1.49 11.24 6.31
CA GLU A 467 1.95 12.49 6.91
C GLU A 467 0.80 13.15 7.69
N TYR A 468 1.07 13.77 8.84
CA TYR A 468 0.12 14.65 9.54
C TYR A 468 0.20 16.08 9.02
N GLY A 469 -0.92 16.80 9.03
CA GLY A 469 -1.03 18.16 8.52
C GLY A 469 -2.31 18.86 9.00
N ALA A 470 -2.61 20.05 8.46
CA ALA A 470 -3.84 20.78 8.78
C ALA A 470 -5.13 19.99 8.45
N SER A 471 -5.02 18.96 7.61
CA SER A 471 -6.07 18.05 7.16
C SER A 471 -5.89 16.61 7.65
N HIS A 472 -4.95 16.33 8.56
CA HIS A 472 -4.80 15.00 9.17
C HIS A 472 -4.32 15.15 10.58
N PHE A 473 -5.13 14.67 11.52
CA PHE A 473 -4.73 14.75 12.90
C PHE A 473 -5.10 13.53 13.71
N GLN A 474 -4.31 13.33 14.75
CA GLN A 474 -4.62 12.48 15.89
C GLN A 474 -4.75 13.38 17.12
N LYS A 475 -5.82 13.21 17.90
CA LYS A 475 -6.06 13.95 19.13
C LYS A 475 -6.38 13.00 20.27
N ILE A 476 -5.77 13.25 21.43
CA ILE A 476 -6.12 12.63 22.70
C ILE A 476 -6.57 13.72 23.66
N THR A 477 -7.68 13.48 24.35
CA THR A 477 -8.24 14.37 25.37
C THR A 477 -8.32 13.64 26.70
N ALA A 478 -7.63 14.14 27.72
CA ALA A 478 -7.72 13.61 29.08
C ALA A 478 -9.09 13.88 29.69
N GLY A 479 -9.60 12.90 30.42
CA GLY A 479 -10.87 13.01 31.14
C GLY A 479 -10.77 13.94 32.35
N SER A 480 -11.78 13.85 33.21
CA SER A 480 -11.84 14.60 34.47
C SER A 480 -11.38 13.78 35.68
N GLY A 481 -10.74 12.63 35.46
CA GLY A 481 -10.30 11.69 36.49
C GLY A 481 -9.34 12.28 37.51
N GLY A 482 -9.12 11.52 38.59
CA GLY A 482 -8.25 11.89 39.70
C GLY A 482 -6.76 11.90 39.34
N GLU A 483 -6.38 11.05 38.39
CA GLU A 483 -5.00 10.62 38.13
C GLU A 483 -4.32 11.48 37.05
N GLU A 484 -3.00 11.43 37.04
CA GLU A 484 -2.17 12.01 35.99
C GLU A 484 -2.33 11.17 34.72
N HIS A 485 -2.45 11.80 33.56
CA HIS A 485 -2.59 11.06 32.31
C HIS A 485 -1.25 11.06 31.56
N ASP A 486 -0.65 9.89 31.45
CA ASP A 486 0.64 9.69 30.82
C ASP A 486 0.47 9.44 29.32
N ILE A 487 1.18 10.21 28.50
CA ILE A 487 1.18 10.05 27.04
C ILE A 487 2.60 9.88 26.51
N TRP A 488 2.77 9.22 25.38
CA TRP A 488 4.08 9.14 24.72
C TRP A 488 3.96 8.96 23.22
N GLY A 489 4.99 9.40 22.50
CA GLY A 489 5.10 9.14 21.06
C GLY A 489 5.73 7.78 20.78
N ALA A 490 5.24 7.10 19.74
CA ALA A 490 5.80 5.85 19.24
C ALA A 490 7.25 6.01 18.72
N LYS A 491 7.48 7.06 17.91
CA LYS A 491 8.73 7.26 17.16
C LYS A 491 9.57 8.45 17.63
N GLY A 492 8.99 9.34 18.45
CA GLY A 492 9.65 10.57 18.86
C GLY A 492 8.90 11.32 19.95
N LYS A 493 9.42 12.50 20.31
CA LYS A 493 8.80 13.38 21.30
C LYS A 493 7.43 13.87 20.81
N ILE A 494 6.49 14.04 21.75
CA ILE A 494 5.16 14.64 21.50
C ILE A 494 5.26 16.01 20.80
N SER A 495 6.29 16.81 21.09
CA SER A 495 6.54 18.12 20.48
C SER A 495 7.28 18.08 19.14
N GLY A 496 7.61 16.89 18.62
CA GLY A 496 8.36 16.70 17.38
C GLY A 496 7.59 15.82 16.41
N HIS A 497 8.15 14.65 16.08
CA HIS A 497 7.53 13.65 15.21
C HIS A 497 7.16 12.40 16.04
N PRO A 498 6.08 12.44 16.83
CA PRO A 498 5.72 11.32 17.71
C PRO A 498 5.22 10.09 16.94
N GLY A 499 4.71 10.29 15.73
CA GLY A 499 4.13 9.27 14.86
C GLY A 499 2.75 8.77 15.30
N VAL A 500 2.63 8.22 16.51
CA VAL A 500 1.34 7.93 17.17
C VAL A 500 1.46 8.37 18.62
N ILE A 501 0.41 8.99 19.17
CA ILE A 501 0.28 9.19 20.62
C ILE A 501 -0.39 7.95 21.21
N TYR A 502 0.29 7.35 22.19
CA TYR A 502 -0.23 6.31 23.08
C TYR A 502 -0.51 6.89 24.47
N SER A 503 -1.25 6.15 25.28
CA SER A 503 -1.82 6.65 26.54
C SER A 503 -1.85 5.60 27.66
N TYR A 504 -1.75 6.07 28.91
CA TYR A 504 -1.87 5.28 30.15
C TYR A 504 -2.69 6.03 31.21
#